data_AF-A0A7D5GH81-F1
#
_entry.id   AF-A0A7D5GH81-F1
#
_cell.length_a   1.000
_cell.length_b   1.000
_cell.length_c   1.000
_cell.angle_alpha   90.00
_cell.angle_beta   90.00
_cell.angle_gamma   90.00
#
_symmetry.space_group_name_H-M   'P 1'
#
loop_
_entity.id
_entity.type
_entity.pdbx_description
1 polymer ?
#
loop_
_entity_poly.entity_id
_entity_poly.type
_entity_poly.pdbx_seq_one_letter_code
_entity_poly.pdbx_strand_id
1 'polypeptide(L)' 'MNVAGISLCLVGLAGVLWPEPTLRFWFLGMLEEGSLSDNGRAFFRGLGVLCVLVGLLVATST' A
#
# COMPACT_ATOMS: atom_id res chain seq x y z
N MET A 1 -17.21 13.28 -3.03
CA MET A 1 -16.33 12.10 -3.12
C MET A 1 -14.94 12.59 -3.43
N ASN A 2 -14.02 12.44 -2.48
CA ASN A 2 -12.67 12.96 -2.62
C ASN A 2 -11.82 11.99 -3.46
N VAL A 3 -11.40 12.42 -4.65
CA VAL A 3 -10.59 11.61 -5.58
C VAL A 3 -9.29 11.16 -4.90
N ALA A 4 -8.73 11.98 -4.02
CA ALA A 4 -7.54 11.65 -3.23
C ALA A 4 -7.76 10.48 -2.28
N GLY A 5 -8.96 10.35 -1.69
CA GLY A 5 -9.29 9.22 -0.82
C GLY A 5 -9.40 7.91 -1.60
N ILE A 6 -10.01 7.97 -2.78
CA ILE A 6 -10.17 6.80 -3.67
C ILE A 6 -8.81 6.30 -4.15
N SER A 7 -7.91 7.20 -4.56
CA SER A 7 -6.56 6.81 -4.99
C SER A 7 -5.74 6.24 -3.85
N LEU A 8 -5.84 6.80 -2.63
CA LEU A 8 -5.21 6.23 -1.43
C LEU A 8 -5.72 4.82 -1.12
N CYS A 9 -7.02 4.59 -1.30
CA CYS A 9 -7.64 3.28 -1.11
C CYS A 9 -7.08 2.24 -2.10
N LEU A 10 -6.98 2.60 -3.37
CA LEU A 10 -6.44 1.72 -4.42
C LEU A 10 -4.95 1.41 -4.20
N VAL A 11 -4.16 2.41 -3.83
CA VAL A 11 -2.73 2.23 -3.51
C VAL A 11 -2.55 1.35 -2.28
N GLY A 12 -3.35 1.56 -1.24
CA GLY A 12 -3.35 0.70 -0.06
C GLY A 12 -3.68 -0.76 -0.41
N LEU A 13 -4.73 -0.99 -1.21
CA LEU A 13 -5.12 -2.32 -1.68
C LEU A 13 -4.01 -3.02 -2.46
N ALA A 14 -3.34 -2.30 -3.37
CA ALA A 14 -2.21 -2.82 -4.11
C ALA A 14 -1.05 -3.24 -3.18
N GLY A 15 -0.74 -2.41 -2.17
CA GLY A 15 0.28 -2.71 -1.16
C GLY A 15 -0.06 -3.90 -0.26
N VAL A 16 -1.35 -4.18 -0.02
CA VAL A 16 -1.79 -5.36 0.76
C VAL A 16 -1.70 -6.64 -0.05
N LEU A 17 -2.23 -6.64 -1.28
CA LEU A 17 -2.22 -7.84 -2.13
C LEU A 17 -0.80 -8.20 -2.58
N TRP A 18 -0.05 -7.19 -3.03
CA TRP A 18 1.27 -7.35 -3.63
C TRP A 18 2.27 -6.39 -2.99
N PRO A 19 2.72 -6.64 -1.75
CA PRO A 19 3.64 -5.77 -1.04
C PRO A 19 4.98 -5.65 -1.77
N GLU A 20 5.56 -6.76 -2.24
CA GLU A 20 6.84 -6.78 -2.95
C GLU A 20 6.83 -6.07 -4.30
N PRO A 21 5.89 -6.35 -5.23
CA PRO A 21 5.78 -5.60 -6.48
C PRO A 21 5.55 -4.11 -6.25
N THR A 22 4.69 -3.77 -5.28
CA THR A 22 4.41 -2.38 -4.92
C THR A 22 5.69 -1.70 -4.42
N LEU A 23 6.42 -2.33 -3.49
CA LEU A 23 7.70 -1.83 -3.00
C LEU A 23 8.74 -1.67 -4.10
N ARG A 24 8.90 -2.65 -4.99
CA ARG A 24 9.80 -2.53 -6.13
C ARG A 24 9.40 -1.35 -7.01
N PHE A 25 8.12 -1.16 -7.30
CA PHE A 25 7.66 -0.01 -8.06
C PHE A 25 8.03 1.32 -7.38
N TRP A 26 7.77 1.45 -6.07
CA TRP A 26 8.06 2.65 -5.29
C TRP A 26 9.56 2.95 -5.15
N PHE A 27 10.39 1.91 -5.04
CA PHE A 27 11.85 2.02 -4.98
C PHE A 27 12.52 1.91 -6.37
N LEU A 28 11.77 2.16 -7.46
CA LEU A 28 12.30 2.17 -8.83
C LEU A 28 13.05 0.89 -9.23
N GLY A 29 12.62 -0.25 -8.70
CA GLY A 29 13.20 -1.56 -8.95
C GLY A 29 14.49 -1.87 -8.18
N MET A 30 14.93 -0.98 -7.28
CA MET A 30 16.17 -1.19 -6.50
C MET A 30 16.07 -2.29 -5.44
N LEU A 31 14.87 -2.82 -5.18
CA LEU A 31 14.68 -3.96 -4.29
C LEU A 31 14.84 -5.27 -5.06
N GLU A 32 15.77 -6.10 -4.63
CA GLU A 32 15.92 -7.49 -5.09
C GLU A 32 14.74 -8.34 -4.59
N GLU A 33 14.27 -9.25 -5.45
CA GLU A 33 13.25 -10.24 -5.07
C GLU A 33 13.76 -11.13 -3.94
N GLY A 34 12.97 -11.26 -2.87
CA GLY A 34 13.35 -12.02 -1.68
C GLY A 34 14.21 -11.25 -0.67
N SER A 35 14.55 -9.98 -0.91
CA SER A 35 15.22 -9.11 0.08
C SER A 35 14.34 -8.83 1.31
N LEU A 36 13.02 -8.88 1.13
CA LEU A 36 12.05 -8.66 2.20
C LEU A 36 11.87 -9.91 3.07
N SER A 37 12.36 -9.83 4.30
CA SER A 37 12.02 -10.79 5.37
C SER A 37 10.50 -10.87 5.57
N ASP A 38 10.01 -12.01 6.06
CA ASP A 38 8.59 -12.25 6.36
C ASP A 38 7.98 -11.14 7.25
N ASN A 39 8.75 -10.64 8.22
CA ASN A 39 8.35 -9.52 9.06
C ASN A 39 8.20 -8.21 8.29
N GLY A 40 9.05 -7.97 7.29
CA GLY A 40 8.95 -6.81 6.40
C GLY A 40 7.70 -6.87 5.54
N ARG A 41 7.39 -8.03 4.95
CA ARG A 41 6.12 -8.23 4.21
C ARG A 41 4.90 -7.98 5.10
N ALA A 42 4.91 -8.48 6.33
CA ALA A 42 3.82 -8.26 7.28
C ALA A 42 3.65 -6.78 7.64
N PHE A 43 4.75 -6.06 7.87
CA PHE A 43 4.74 -4.61 8.11
C PHE A 43 4.13 -3.84 6.93
N PHE A 44 4.57 -4.13 5.70
CA PHE A 44 4.05 -3.45 4.52
C PHE A 44 2.59 -3.79 4.21
N ARG A 45 2.16 -5.03 4.46
CA ARG A 45 0.73 -5.37 4.44
C ARG A 45 -0.06 -4.57 5.46
N GLY A 46 0.44 -4.44 6.70
CA GLY A 46 -0.19 -3.61 7.73
C GLY A 46 -0.30 -2.14 7.31
N LEU A 47 0.77 -1.59 6.73
CA LEU A 47 0.79 -0.22 6.22
C LEU A 47 -0.20 -0.02 5.06
N GLY A 48 -0.30 -1.00 4.16
CA GLY A 48 -1.30 -1.02 3.09
C GLY A 48 -2.73 -1.04 3.63
N VAL A 49 -3.03 -1.86 4.65
CA VAL A 49 -4.35 -1.88 5.31
C VAL A 49 -4.66 -0.52 5.93
N LEU A 50 -3.68 0.12 6.56
CA LEU A 50 -3.83 1.43 7.16
C LEU A 50 -4.12 2.50 6.09
N CYS A 51 -3.44 2.45 4.93
CA CYS A 51 -3.75 3.29 3.78
C CYS A 51 -5.17 3.06 3.23
N VAL A 52 -5.65 1.82 3.19
CA VAL A 52 -7.05 1.52 2.80
C VAL A 52 -8.02 2.18 3.78
N LEU A 53 -7.82 2.00 5.09
CA LEU A 53 -8.73 2.55 6.11
C LEU A 53 -8.76 4.09 6.07
N VAL A 54 -7.59 4.72 5.99
CA VAL A 54 -7.47 6.18 5.88
C VAL A 54 -8.05 6.68 4.56
N GLY A 55 -7.76 6.00 3.45
CA GLY A 55 -8.30 6.32 2.13
C GLY A 55 -9.83 6.24 2.08
N LEU A 56 -10.41 5.20 2.70
CA LEU A 56 -11.85 5.04 2.82
C LEU A 56 -12.46 6.19 3.64
N LEU A 57 -11.85 6.51 4.79
CA LEU A 57 -12.28 7.60 5.66
C LEU A 57 -12.27 8.94 4.91
N VAL A 58 -11.17 9.24 4.21
CA VAL A 58 -11.00 10.47 3.42
C VAL A 58 -11.94 10.50 2.20
N ALA A 59 -12.21 9.36 1.57
CA ALA A 59 -13.15 9.28 0.45
C ALA A 59 -14.59 9.58 0.90
N THR A 60 -14.93 9.19 2.13
CA THR A 60 -16.23 9.44 2.76
C THR A 60 -16.35 10.79 3.45
N SER A 61 -15.24 11.43 3.82
CA SER A 61 -15.24 12.81 4.31
C SER A 61 -15.46 13.76 3.13
N THR A 62 -16.58 14.48 3.15
CA THR A 62 -17.02 15.45 2.14
C THR A 62 -16.08 16.63 2.00
#